data_AF-A0A5D0VU87-F1
#
_entry.id   AF-A0A5D0VU87-F1
#
_cell.length_a   1.000
_cell.length_b   1.000
_cell.length_c   1.000
_cell.angle_alpha   90.00
_cell.angle_beta   90.00
_cell.angle_gamma   90.00
#
_symmetry.space_group_name_H-M   'P 1'
#
loop_
_entity.id
_entity.type
_entity.pdbx_description
1 polymer ?
#
loop_
_entity_poly.entity_id
_entity_poly.type
_entity_poly.pdbx_seq_one_letter_code
_entity_poly.pdbx_strand_id
1 'polypeptide(L)'
;MTDLEHAVESNRRAWDASADSHLRGSGWQELSLAVQETGFRCLDETLAGVLRNLDLAGKAAVQVGCNNGREVLSLYAFGVARAVGI
;
A
#
# COMPACT_ATOMS: atom_id res chain seq x y z
N MET A 1 23.07 19.28 -10.11
CA MET A 1 22.10 18.20 -9.90
C MET A 1 22.45 17.08 -10.86
N THR A 2 22.72 15.88 -10.35
CA THR A 2 22.96 14.68 -11.17
C THR A 2 21.65 14.22 -11.83
N ASP A 3 21.75 13.36 -12.84
CA ASP A 3 20.55 12.77 -13.47
C ASP A 3 19.71 11.97 -12.45
N LEU A 4 20.36 11.30 -11.49
CA LEU A 4 19.69 10.60 -10.40
C LEU A 4 18.95 11.57 -9.48
N GLU A 5 19.61 12.64 -9.03
CA GLU A 5 18.98 13.66 -8.18
C GLU A 5 17.78 14.30 -8.89
N HIS A 6 17.90 14.55 -10.19
CA HIS A 6 16.82 15.07 -11.01
C HIS A 6 15.63 14.10 -11.10
N ALA A 7 15.90 12.81 -11.32
CA ALA A 7 14.86 11.79 -11.39
C ALA A 7 14.12 11.63 -10.05
N VAL A 8 14.86 11.60 -8.93
CA VAL A 8 14.28 11.49 -7.58
C VAL A 8 13.39 12.70 -7.28
N GLU A 9 13.89 13.92 -7.51
CA GLU A 9 13.13 15.13 -7.23
C GLU A 9 11.90 15.27 -8.13
N SER A 10 12.03 14.89 -9.41
CA SER A 10 10.89 14.88 -10.34
C SER A 10 9.81 13.89 -9.91
N ASN A 11 10.20 12.68 -9.47
CA ASN A 11 9.26 11.69 -8.96
C ASN A 11 8.56 12.17 -7.67
N ARG A 12 9.31 12.76 -6.74
CA ARG A 12 8.76 13.32 -5.49
C ARG A 12 7.69 14.38 -5.79
N ARG A 13 8.01 15.33 -6.68
CA ARG A 13 7.07 16.39 -7.10
C ARG A 13 5.81 15.84 -7.78
N ALA A 14 5.97 14.83 -8.63
CA ALA A 14 4.84 14.17 -9.28
C ALA A 14 3.95 13.46 -8.25
N TRP A 15 4.55 12.76 -7.29
CA TRP A 15 3.82 12.13 -6.20
C TRP A 15 3.04 13.17 -5.39
N ASP A 16 3.69 14.23 -4.90
CA ASP A 16 3.07 15.30 -4.09
C ASP A 16 1.84 15.89 -4.79
N ALA A 17 1.95 16.18 -6.09
CA ALA A 17 0.85 16.72 -6.89
C ALA A 17 -0.32 15.70 -7.03
N SER A 18 0.01 14.42 -7.20
CA SER A 18 -0.99 13.37 -7.38
C SER A 18 -1.71 13.00 -6.07
N ALA A 19 -1.03 13.04 -4.93
CA ALA A 19 -1.57 12.60 -3.66
C ALA A 19 -2.76 13.45 -3.20
N ASP A 20 -2.63 14.76 -3.32
CA ASP A 20 -3.68 15.73 -3.04
C ASP A 20 -4.89 15.55 -3.96
N SER A 21 -4.65 15.19 -5.22
CA SER A 21 -5.72 14.85 -6.18
C SER A 21 -6.46 13.57 -5.80
N HIS A 22 -5.73 12.52 -5.37
CA HIS A 22 -6.34 11.28 -4.90
C HIS A 22 -7.15 11.48 -3.63
N LEU A 23 -6.64 12.27 -2.67
CA LEU A 23 -7.30 12.55 -1.40
C LEU A 23 -8.67 13.23 -1.58
N ARG A 24 -8.78 14.12 -2.57
CA ARG A 24 -10.05 14.81 -2.89
C ARG A 24 -11.01 14.00 -3.76
N GLY A 25 -10.54 12.93 -4.38
CA GLY A 25 -11.37 12.08 -5.24
C GLY A 25 -12.32 11.18 -4.44
N SER A 26 -13.44 10.75 -5.05
CA SER A 26 -14.36 9.80 -4.41
C SER A 26 -13.70 8.47 -4.05
N GLY A 27 -12.69 8.06 -4.85
CA GLY A 27 -11.92 6.84 -4.62
C GLY A 27 -11.25 6.78 -3.24
N TRP A 28 -10.92 7.92 -2.62
CA TRP A 28 -10.40 7.92 -1.25
C TRP A 28 -11.46 7.52 -0.22
N GLN A 29 -12.68 8.04 -0.34
CA GLN A 29 -13.80 7.66 0.52
C GLN A 29 -14.18 6.19 0.31
N GLU A 30 -14.26 5.74 -0.94
CA GLU A 30 -14.54 4.34 -1.29
C GLU A 30 -13.49 3.40 -0.69
N LEU A 31 -12.20 3.73 -0.83
CA LEU A 31 -11.11 2.94 -0.25
C LEU A 31 -11.18 2.95 1.28
N SER A 32 -11.42 4.10 1.90
CA SER A 32 -11.51 4.24 3.36
C SER A 32 -12.64 3.41 3.97
N LEU A 33 -13.73 3.21 3.24
CA LEU A 33 -14.80 2.28 3.63
C LEU A 33 -14.38 0.84 3.38
N ALA A 34 -13.84 0.52 2.20
CA ALA A 34 -13.45 -0.83 1.84
C ALA A 34 -12.41 -1.44 2.81
N VAL A 35 -11.45 -0.66 3.30
CA VAL A 35 -10.41 -1.16 4.24
C VAL A 35 -10.97 -1.52 5.61
N GLN A 36 -12.19 -1.09 5.96
CA GLN A 36 -12.86 -1.47 7.21
C GLN A 36 -13.56 -2.83 7.11
N GLU A 37 -13.76 -3.34 5.89
CA GLU A 37 -14.42 -4.62 5.67
C GLU A 37 -13.55 -5.78 6.18
N THR A 38 -14.20 -6.75 6.82
CA THR A 38 -13.50 -7.93 7.33
C THR A 38 -12.91 -8.71 6.15
N GLY A 39 -11.61 -8.95 6.19
CA GLY A 39 -10.91 -9.67 5.12
C GLY A 39 -10.62 -8.82 3.88
N PHE A 40 -10.68 -7.48 3.99
CA PHE A 40 -10.22 -6.59 2.92
C PHE A 40 -8.86 -7.04 2.35
N ARG A 41 -8.82 -7.15 1.03
CA ARG A 41 -7.59 -7.35 0.26
C ARG A 41 -7.77 -6.77 -1.14
N CYS A 42 -6.73 -6.12 -1.65
CA CYS A 42 -6.70 -5.65 -3.04
C CYS A 42 -5.64 -6.38 -3.89
N LEU A 43 -4.93 -7.35 -3.30
CA LEU A 43 -3.90 -8.12 -3.98
C LEU A 43 -4.55 -9.13 -4.94
N ASP A 44 -4.03 -9.15 -6.17
CA ASP A 44 -4.40 -10.17 -7.16
C ASP A 44 -3.98 -11.57 -6.71
N GLU A 45 -4.47 -12.59 -7.42
CA GLU A 45 -4.20 -13.99 -7.04
C GLU A 45 -2.74 -14.42 -7.22
N THR A 46 -1.96 -13.72 -8.05
CA THR A 46 -0.53 -14.01 -8.20
C THR A 46 0.20 -13.61 -6.92
N LEU A 47 0.02 -12.37 -6.46
CA LEU A 47 0.61 -11.87 -5.23
C LEU A 47 0.05 -12.60 -4.00
N ALA A 48 -1.27 -12.78 -3.95
CA ALA A 48 -1.90 -13.52 -2.86
C ALA A 48 -1.42 -14.98 -2.80
N GLY A 49 -1.21 -15.63 -3.94
CA GLY A 49 -0.64 -16.98 -4.01
C GLY A 49 0.75 -17.07 -3.39
N VAL A 50 1.62 -16.10 -3.68
CA VAL A 50 2.96 -16.02 -3.05
C VAL A 50 2.84 -15.83 -1.54
N LEU A 51 2.00 -14.89 -1.08
CA LEU A 51 1.85 -14.61 0.36
C LEU A 51 1.23 -15.76 1.15
N ARG A 52 0.31 -16.54 0.56
CA ARG A 52 -0.26 -17.75 1.20
C ARG A 52 0.79 -18.83 1.47
N ASN A 53 1.87 -18.86 0.69
CA ASN A 53 2.96 -19.81 0.88
C ASN A 53 3.97 -19.35 1.94
N LEU A 54 3.81 -18.13 2.48
CA LEU A 54 4.63 -17.62 3.57
C LEU A 54 3.91 -17.84 4.90
N ASP A 55 4.67 -18.20 5.94
CA ASP A 55 4.18 -18.11 7.30
C ASP A 55 4.16 -16.62 7.69
N LEU A 56 3.00 -15.97 7.65
CA LEU A 56 2.84 -14.56 8.03
C LEU A 56 2.06 -14.38 9.34
N ALA A 57 1.45 -15.45 9.83
CA ALA A 57 0.61 -15.43 11.02
C ALA A 57 1.38 -14.91 12.24
N GLY A 58 0.85 -13.90 12.90
CA GLY A 58 1.43 -13.30 14.10
C GLY A 58 2.69 -12.45 13.85
N LYS A 59 3.14 -12.29 12.60
CA LYS A 59 4.40 -11.57 12.28
C LYS A 59 4.18 -10.06 12.11
N ALA A 60 5.29 -9.34 12.02
CA ALA A 60 5.34 -7.93 11.67
C ALA A 60 5.75 -7.78 10.20
N ALA A 61 5.14 -6.84 9.48
CA ALA A 61 5.47 -6.52 8.10
C ALA A 61 5.76 -5.03 7.92
N VAL A 62 6.69 -4.72 7.00
CA VAL A 62 6.91 -3.37 6.49
C VAL A 62 6.78 -3.41 4.97
N GLN A 63 5.98 -2.51 4.40
CA GLN A 63 5.94 -2.28 2.95
C GLN A 63 6.68 -0.98 2.62
N VAL A 64 7.76 -1.08 1.86
CA VAL A 64 8.50 0.07 1.33
C VAL A 64 7.84 0.54 0.04
N GLY A 65 7.52 1.83 -0.05
CA GLY A 65 6.74 2.38 -1.15
C GLY A 65 5.27 2.00 -1.01
N CYS A 66 4.66 2.22 0.16
CA CYS A 66 3.30 1.76 0.44
C CYS A 66 2.19 2.50 -0.33
N ASN A 67 2.53 3.58 -1.02
CA ASN A 67 1.59 4.45 -1.72
C ASN A 67 0.44 4.90 -0.79
N ASN A 68 -0.81 4.53 -1.10
CA ASN A 68 -1.98 4.87 -0.29
C ASN A 68 -2.31 3.83 0.79
N GLY A 69 -1.45 2.83 0.99
CA GLY A 69 -1.52 1.88 2.09
C GLY A 69 -2.49 0.70 1.89
N ARG A 70 -3.20 0.62 0.77
CA ARG A 70 -4.18 -0.47 0.58
C ARG A 70 -3.54 -1.86 0.52
N GLU A 71 -2.35 -2.00 -0.08
CA GLU A 71 -1.63 -3.27 -0.13
C GLU A 71 -1.09 -3.67 1.25
N VAL A 72 -0.54 -2.73 2.05
CA VAL A 72 -0.04 -3.04 3.40
C VAL A 72 -1.17 -3.46 4.33
N LEU A 73 -2.34 -2.83 4.20
CA LEU A 73 -3.54 -3.22 4.95
C LEU A 73 -4.07 -4.60 4.51
N SER A 74 -3.90 -4.96 3.24
CA SER A 74 -4.28 -6.30 2.75
C SER A 74 -3.51 -7.43 3.45
N LEU A 75 -2.36 -7.16 4.07
CA LEU A 75 -1.56 -8.17 4.78
C LEU A 75 -2.25 -8.72 6.03
N TYR A 76 -3.18 -7.98 6.64
CA TYR A 76 -3.96 -8.49 7.77
C TYR A 76 -4.83 -9.70 7.38
N ALA A 77 -5.29 -9.77 6.12
CA ALA A 77 -6.02 -10.94 5.61
C ALA A 77 -5.16 -12.21 5.55
N PHE A 78 -3.82 -12.10 5.66
CA PHE A 78 -2.87 -13.20 5.72
C PHE A 78 -2.37 -13.47 7.15
N GLY A 79 -2.97 -12.84 8.17
CA GLY A 79 -2.67 -13.09 9.57
C GLY A 79 -1.51 -12.30 10.15
N VAL A 80 -0.98 -11.30 9.43
CA VAL A 80 0.02 -10.37 9.98
C VAL A 80 -0.55 -9.67 11.22
N ALA A 81 0.24 -9.59 12.30
CA ALA A 81 -0.17 -8.95 13.55
C ALA A 81 0.01 -7.43 13.55
N ARG A 82 1.03 -6.94 12.83
CA ARG A 82 1.31 -5.50 12.72
C ARG A 82 1.91 -5.19 11.34
N ALA A 83 1.47 -4.11 10.73
CA ALA A 83 1.98 -3.67 9.44
C ALA A 83 2.29 -2.17 9.45
N VAL A 84 3.41 -1.79 8.83
CA VAL A 84 3.80 -0.38 8.64
C VAL A 84 4.05 -0.15 7.15
N GLY A 85 3.44 0.90 6.60
CA GLY A 85 3.77 1.40 5.27
C GLY A 85 4.72 2.59 5.37
N ILE A 86 5.76 2.63 4.52
CA ILE A 86 6.68 3.76 4.38
C ILE A 86 6.81 4.23 2.92
#